data_AF-A0A6P1M716-F1
#
_entry.id   AF-A0A6P1M716-F1
#
_cell.length_a   1.000
_cell.length_b   1.000
_cell.length_c   1.000
_cell.angle_alpha   90.00
_cell.angle_beta   90.00
_cell.angle_gamma   90.00
#
_symmetry.space_group_name_H-M   'P 1'
#
loop_
_entity.id
_entity.type
_entity.pdbx_description
1 polymer ?
#
loop_
_entity_poly.entity_id
_entity_poly.type
_entity_poly.pdbx_seq_one_letter_code
_entity_poly.pdbx_strand_id
1 'polypeptide(L)'
;MMKRYMYILVAALCALAAVVNAQSNAVWIGRDGGDSDFSNTNSWFAWPATNTPYEVQSIDVTFFRGDGVPDYPWATNVVLSEDYTVGALRFQKGGDQNNPGASYRFSSEGANTYTLMIDGVASGKENAIIHATSESDEDQVFECDVTLKTAGDANAEHISSGKNAAGGDLTFAGKLTTDAGGTGLGVKTYVGDIIFAGDIDTNGKLWKFQKLVSGEFRFAGSGVWSGIGTVQVWSDVKILLDRDTTDSTGFGPQFLQAYGGSVIELGNDEQMRDWIEYHYGSGTAKPATLDLNGHTETLKGLKFGGTTGGGCLDMGEGGVLRLTTQNSAATWGTLTITNWNAGSDHIYVDGGSFSATQLAGIKFDEYADDGAKVVDGELLPVGDWMMGGFTNWIAEYSLTAGDDAADSDPDGDGVVNLDEYGFGGDPTNSAVTGTLPVFEINGSTLDIIYVERTSAYRGISYSVEQTPDLVSTAWTANGISLVGESAEVDGFKTVTNQVSTDAAVKFLNVVIEQD
;
A
#
# COMPACT_ATOMS: atom_id res chain seq x y z
N MET A 1 11.34 -18.46 106.78
CA MET A 1 12.21 -17.43 106.15
C MET A 1 13.02 -18.08 105.02
N MET A 2 13.60 -17.27 104.13
CA MET A 2 14.38 -17.63 102.92
C MET A 2 13.59 -18.02 101.65
N LYS A 3 14.26 -17.78 100.51
CA LYS A 3 13.75 -17.66 99.12
C LYS A 3 14.34 -18.75 98.19
N ARG A 4 13.90 -18.74 96.91
CA ARG A 4 14.34 -19.53 95.73
C ARG A 4 13.64 -20.90 95.71
N TYR A 5 13.07 -21.42 94.62
CA TYR A 5 13.37 -21.40 93.16
C TYR A 5 12.04 -21.32 92.35
N MET A 6 11.91 -21.13 91.01
CA MET A 6 12.76 -20.71 89.87
C MET A 6 11.83 -20.34 88.66
N TYR A 7 12.35 -19.97 87.49
CA TYR A 7 11.61 -19.62 86.25
C TYR A 7 11.22 -20.82 85.36
N ILE A 8 10.19 -20.61 84.52
CA ILE A 8 10.04 -20.94 83.07
C ILE A 8 8.53 -21.07 82.75
N LEU A 9 7.94 -20.72 81.59
CA LEU A 9 8.06 -19.75 80.49
C LEU A 9 7.02 -20.23 79.43
N VAL A 10 6.22 -19.34 78.79
CA VAL A 10 5.35 -19.59 77.59
C VAL A 10 4.18 -20.60 77.81
N ALA A 11 2.90 -20.28 77.60
CA ALA A 11 2.30 -19.81 76.34
C ALA A 11 0.84 -19.31 76.49
N ALA A 12 0.37 -18.70 75.40
CA ALA A 12 -0.99 -18.87 74.83
C ALA A 12 -2.21 -18.04 75.33
N LEU A 13 -2.80 -17.39 74.32
CA LEU A 13 -4.23 -17.25 73.99
C LEU A 13 -5.07 -16.07 74.51
N CYS A 14 -5.74 -15.44 73.53
CA CYS A 14 -7.05 -14.78 73.54
C CYS A 14 -7.35 -13.71 74.62
N ALA A 15 -7.71 -12.47 74.29
CA ALA A 15 -8.37 -11.98 73.08
C ALA A 15 -8.23 -10.45 72.96
N LEU A 16 -8.04 -9.96 71.74
CA LEU A 16 -8.29 -8.55 71.41
C LEU A 16 -9.38 -8.49 70.34
N ALA A 17 -10.36 -7.62 70.56
CA ALA A 17 -11.52 -7.50 69.67
C ALA A 17 -11.11 -6.97 68.29
N ALA A 18 -11.71 -7.52 67.25
CA ALA A 18 -11.59 -6.98 65.90
C ALA A 18 -12.32 -5.62 65.82
N VAL A 19 -11.57 -4.54 65.87
CA VAL A 19 -11.98 -3.28 65.22
C VAL A 19 -11.34 -3.31 63.84
N VAL A 20 -12.12 -3.74 62.85
CA VAL A 20 -11.75 -3.57 61.44
C VAL A 20 -11.90 -2.09 61.12
N ASN A 21 -10.85 -1.31 61.37
CA ASN A 21 -10.67 -0.06 60.65
C ASN A 21 -10.40 -0.44 59.20
N ALA A 22 -11.43 -0.38 58.37
CA ALA A 22 -11.25 -0.39 56.93
C ALA A 22 -10.35 0.81 56.59
N GLN A 23 -9.11 0.54 56.14
CA GLN A 23 -8.32 1.60 55.54
C GLN A 23 -9.00 1.95 54.21
N SER A 24 -9.52 3.18 54.19
CA SER A 24 -9.99 3.83 52.99
C SER A 24 -8.81 3.97 52.01
N ASN A 25 -8.81 3.13 50.98
CA ASN A 25 -8.38 3.63 49.68
C ASN A 25 -9.57 4.43 49.11
N ALA A 26 -9.27 5.46 48.34
CA ALA A 26 -10.27 6.30 47.67
C ALA A 26 -9.98 6.28 46.17
N VAL A 27 -11.02 6.49 45.35
CA VAL A 27 -10.83 6.79 43.93
C VAL A 27 -9.93 8.02 43.83
N TRP A 28 -8.72 7.84 43.32
CA TRP A 28 -7.69 8.88 43.32
C TRP A 28 -7.52 9.45 41.91
N ILE A 29 -8.17 10.58 41.66
CA ILE A 29 -7.86 11.46 40.52
C ILE A 29 -6.81 12.45 41.03
N GLY A 30 -5.52 12.17 40.80
CA GLY A 30 -4.48 12.96 41.47
C GLY A 30 -3.08 12.90 40.86
N ARG A 31 -2.37 14.01 41.07
CA ARG A 31 -1.11 14.40 40.43
C ARG A 31 0.13 13.60 40.86
N ASP A 32 -0.02 12.67 41.82
CA ASP A 32 1.09 12.03 42.54
C ASP A 32 0.84 10.53 42.81
N GLY A 33 1.44 9.65 42.00
CA GLY A 33 2.10 8.43 42.51
C GLY A 33 1.30 7.16 42.87
N GLY A 34 -0.01 7.07 42.60
CA GLY A 34 -0.77 5.81 42.74
C GLY A 34 -1.01 5.10 41.40
N ASP A 35 -1.25 3.78 41.41
CA ASP A 35 -1.78 3.03 40.27
C ASP A 35 -3.30 3.13 40.17
N SER A 36 -3.80 2.92 38.96
CA SER A 36 -5.21 3.04 38.58
C SER A 36 -5.46 2.07 37.43
N ASP A 37 -5.43 0.80 37.75
CA ASP A 37 -5.67 -0.32 36.85
C ASP A 37 -7.13 -0.81 36.94
N PHE A 38 -7.55 -1.59 35.96
CA PHE A 38 -8.92 -2.14 35.87
C PHE A 38 -9.04 -3.56 36.45
N SER A 39 -8.06 -4.04 37.24
CA SER A 39 -7.99 -5.47 37.61
C SER A 39 -9.11 -5.93 38.56
N ASN A 40 -9.37 -7.23 38.50
CA ASN A 40 -10.75 -7.73 38.41
C ASN A 40 -11.27 -8.48 39.66
N THR A 41 -10.78 -8.14 40.86
CA THR A 41 -11.19 -8.82 42.11
C THR A 41 -12.07 -8.00 43.06
N ASN A 42 -12.20 -6.70 42.82
CA ASN A 42 -13.35 -5.89 43.23
C ASN A 42 -13.46 -4.75 42.22
N SER A 43 -14.41 -4.78 41.29
CA SER A 43 -14.59 -3.70 40.33
C SER A 43 -14.99 -2.41 41.06
N TRP A 44 -14.12 -1.40 41.10
CA TRP A 44 -14.38 -0.14 41.83
C TRP A 44 -15.37 0.81 41.15
N PHE A 45 -15.94 0.40 40.01
CA PHE A 45 -17.20 0.92 39.51
C PHE A 45 -18.43 0.42 40.30
N ALA A 46 -18.28 -0.60 41.15
CA ALA A 46 -19.31 -1.06 42.07
C ALA A 46 -19.38 -0.19 43.33
N TRP A 47 -20.19 0.87 43.23
CA TRP A 47 -21.07 1.33 44.31
C TRP A 47 -20.37 1.86 45.60
N PRO A 48 -20.15 3.18 45.76
CA PRO A 48 -19.91 3.74 47.09
C PRO A 48 -21.11 3.42 48.00
N ALA A 49 -20.91 3.30 49.32
CA ALA A 49 -21.99 2.92 50.26
C ALA A 49 -23.19 3.90 50.35
N THR A 50 -23.21 4.93 49.52
CA THR A 50 -24.30 5.85 49.21
C THR A 50 -24.76 5.63 47.77
N ASN A 51 -26.06 5.37 47.55
CA ASN A 51 -26.66 4.97 46.25
C ASN A 51 -26.62 6.05 45.13
N THR A 52 -25.43 6.42 44.69
CA THR A 52 -25.18 7.26 43.52
C THR A 52 -24.04 6.63 42.72
N PRO A 53 -24.29 6.16 41.48
CA PRO A 53 -23.22 5.74 40.57
C PRO A 53 -22.18 6.84 40.42
N TYR A 54 -20.90 6.46 40.32
CA TYR A 54 -19.85 7.42 39.99
C TYR A 54 -19.79 7.57 38.46
N GLU A 55 -20.37 8.67 37.98
CA GLU A 55 -20.37 9.06 36.56
C GLU A 55 -18.96 9.55 36.19
N VAL A 56 -18.28 8.84 35.28
CA VAL A 56 -16.97 9.25 34.76
C VAL A 56 -17.13 10.61 34.09
N GLN A 57 -16.40 11.62 34.55
CA GLN A 57 -16.55 12.96 34.01
C GLN A 57 -15.70 13.13 32.75
N SER A 58 -16.17 13.95 31.81
CA SER A 58 -15.63 14.08 30.45
C SER A 58 -14.23 14.71 30.35
N ILE A 59 -13.46 14.74 31.44
CA ILE A 59 -12.13 15.36 31.55
C ILE A 59 -11.06 14.39 32.08
N ASP A 60 -11.43 13.17 32.49
CA ASP A 60 -10.51 12.25 33.14
C ASP A 60 -9.62 11.51 32.12
N VAL A 61 -8.31 11.48 32.38
CA VAL A 61 -7.34 10.69 31.60
C VAL A 61 -7.34 9.26 32.14
N THR A 62 -7.69 8.29 31.30
CA THR A 62 -7.70 6.88 31.68
C THR A 62 -6.35 6.25 31.34
N PHE A 63 -5.64 5.81 32.38
CA PHE A 63 -4.45 4.97 32.25
C PHE A 63 -4.86 3.50 32.27
N PHE A 64 -4.32 2.73 31.35
CA PHE A 64 -4.37 1.27 31.39
C PHE A 64 -2.97 0.79 31.75
N ARG A 65 -2.85 0.21 32.95
CA ARG A 65 -1.66 -0.48 33.43
C ARG A 65 -1.99 -1.95 33.65
N GLY A 66 -1.01 -2.80 33.37
CA GLY A 66 -1.06 -4.24 33.57
C GLY A 66 -0.31 -4.71 34.82
N ASP A 67 -0.07 -3.82 35.81
CA ASP A 67 0.49 -4.23 37.09
C ASP A 67 -0.52 -5.11 37.86
N GLY A 68 -0.01 -6.09 38.61
CA GLY A 68 -0.82 -6.94 39.50
C GLY A 68 -1.66 -8.05 38.84
N VAL A 69 -1.78 -8.12 37.51
CA VAL A 69 -2.48 -9.23 36.83
C VAL A 69 -1.60 -10.49 36.83
N PRO A 70 -2.03 -11.64 37.42
CA PRO A 70 -1.17 -12.81 37.56
C PRO A 70 -0.91 -13.53 36.22
N ASP A 71 0.36 -13.57 35.80
CA ASP A 71 1.09 -14.48 34.87
C ASP A 71 0.34 -15.27 33.75
N TYR A 72 -0.85 -14.84 33.32
CA TYR A 72 -1.65 -15.52 32.31
C TYR A 72 -1.84 -14.65 31.07
N PRO A 73 -1.60 -15.19 29.85
CA PRO A 73 -1.62 -14.43 28.61
C PRO A 73 -3.05 -14.23 28.11
N TRP A 74 -3.77 -13.25 28.67
CA TRP A 74 -5.04 -12.80 28.13
C TRP A 74 -4.98 -11.32 27.79
N ALA A 75 -5.39 -10.98 26.58
CA ALA A 75 -5.68 -9.61 26.21
C ALA A 75 -6.73 -9.05 27.18
N THR A 76 -6.48 -7.86 27.73
CA THR A 76 -7.46 -7.21 28.61
C THR A 76 -8.60 -6.70 27.75
N ASN A 77 -9.67 -7.50 27.68
CA ASN A 77 -10.89 -7.18 26.95
C ASN A 77 -11.70 -6.12 27.73
N VAL A 78 -11.65 -4.88 27.29
CA VAL A 78 -12.51 -3.80 27.77
C VAL A 78 -13.80 -3.84 26.96
N VAL A 79 -14.85 -4.45 27.52
CA VAL A 79 -16.16 -4.53 26.88
C VAL A 79 -17.00 -3.31 27.28
N LEU A 80 -17.34 -2.48 26.29
CA LEU A 80 -18.24 -1.34 26.44
C LEU A 80 -19.70 -1.84 26.40
N SER A 81 -20.56 -1.32 27.27
CA SER A 81 -22.00 -1.61 27.31
C SER A 81 -22.89 -0.38 27.00
N GLU A 82 -22.28 0.78 26.83
CA GLU A 82 -22.89 2.06 26.43
C GLU A 82 -21.80 2.97 25.80
N ASP A 83 -22.18 4.14 25.30
CA ASP A 83 -21.21 5.13 24.79
C ASP A 83 -20.42 5.78 25.95
N TYR A 84 -19.10 5.72 25.90
CA TYR A 84 -18.22 6.31 26.91
C TYR A 84 -17.53 7.57 26.40
N THR A 85 -17.28 8.54 27.29
CA THR A 85 -16.41 9.70 27.00
C THR A 85 -15.24 9.72 27.97
N VAL A 86 -14.01 9.70 27.45
CA VAL A 86 -12.76 9.82 28.23
C VAL A 86 -11.92 10.99 27.71
N GLY A 87 -11.03 11.56 28.53
CA GLY A 87 -10.20 12.71 28.12
C GLY A 87 -8.95 12.32 27.31
N ALA A 88 -8.36 11.16 27.62
CA ALA A 88 -7.28 10.54 26.84
C ALA A 88 -7.08 9.08 27.27
N LEU A 89 -6.44 8.29 26.40
CA LEU A 89 -6.03 6.91 26.63
C LEU A 89 -4.50 6.78 26.67
N ARG A 90 -4.00 6.00 27.63
CA ARG A 90 -2.57 5.70 27.82
C ARG A 90 -2.35 4.24 28.15
N PHE A 91 -1.58 3.55 27.30
CA PHE A 91 -1.18 2.15 27.50
C PHE A 91 0.22 2.11 28.13
N GLN A 92 0.30 1.97 29.44
CA GLN A 92 1.57 2.04 30.18
C GLN A 92 1.95 0.66 30.71
N LYS A 93 3.17 0.20 30.40
CA LYS A 93 3.77 -0.98 31.03
C LYS A 93 4.02 -0.68 32.52
N GLY A 94 3.55 -1.55 33.41
CA GLY A 94 3.85 -1.48 34.84
C GLY A 94 5.36 -1.61 35.07
N GLY A 95 5.88 -0.94 36.11
CA GLY A 95 7.33 -0.92 36.38
C GLY A 95 7.93 -2.28 36.79
N ASP A 96 7.10 -3.25 37.15
CA ASP A 96 7.52 -4.61 37.43
C ASP A 96 7.78 -5.40 36.14
N GLN A 97 9.04 -5.73 35.90
CA GLN A 97 9.57 -6.36 34.69
C GLN A 97 9.05 -7.78 34.41
N ASN A 98 8.13 -8.30 35.22
CA ASN A 98 7.77 -9.72 35.25
C ASN A 98 6.60 -10.10 34.32
N ASN A 99 5.85 -9.14 33.76
CA ASN A 99 4.74 -9.43 32.84
C ASN A 99 4.84 -8.66 31.49
N PRO A 100 5.79 -9.03 30.60
CA PRO A 100 5.75 -8.66 29.19
C PRO A 100 4.69 -9.53 28.47
N GLY A 101 3.54 -8.96 28.08
CA GLY A 101 2.42 -9.74 27.52
C GLY A 101 1.00 -9.21 27.79
N ALA A 102 0.81 -7.92 28.05
CA ALA A 102 -0.53 -7.30 28.16
C ALA A 102 -0.94 -6.52 26.87
N SER A 103 -1.60 -7.23 25.96
CA SER A 103 -2.29 -6.66 24.81
C SER A 103 -3.68 -6.15 25.25
N TYR A 104 -4.20 -5.05 24.68
CA TYR A 104 -5.51 -4.51 25.07
C TYR A 104 -6.48 -4.53 23.90
N ARG A 105 -7.73 -4.93 24.17
CA ARG A 105 -8.78 -5.08 23.16
C ARG A 105 -10.05 -4.39 23.64
N PHE A 106 -10.53 -3.40 22.89
CA PHE A 106 -11.75 -2.66 23.21
C PHE A 106 -12.86 -3.11 22.28
N SER A 107 -13.95 -3.66 22.81
CA SER A 107 -15.05 -4.20 22.02
C SER A 107 -16.41 -3.80 22.60
N SER A 108 -17.48 -3.92 21.81
CA SER A 108 -18.84 -3.65 22.27
C SER A 108 -19.57 -4.92 22.74
N GLU A 109 -20.47 -4.77 23.72
CA GLU A 109 -21.28 -5.90 24.20
C GLU A 109 -22.38 -6.27 23.20
N GLY A 110 -22.20 -7.40 22.52
CA GLY A 110 -23.19 -8.01 21.65
C GLY A 110 -23.18 -7.46 20.22
N ALA A 111 -24.36 -7.37 19.60
CA ALA A 111 -24.53 -6.87 18.23
C ALA A 111 -24.73 -5.34 18.13
N ASN A 112 -24.58 -4.63 19.25
CA ASN A 112 -24.68 -3.18 19.30
C ASN A 112 -23.30 -2.57 19.03
N THR A 113 -23.25 -1.52 18.22
CA THR A 113 -22.05 -0.69 18.06
C THR A 113 -22.06 0.39 19.13
N TYR A 114 -21.17 0.29 20.12
CA TYR A 114 -20.95 1.35 21.11
C TYR A 114 -19.72 2.18 20.72
N THR A 115 -19.76 3.47 21.01
CA THR A 115 -18.73 4.43 20.65
C THR A 115 -17.88 4.81 21.85
N LEU A 116 -16.56 4.65 21.72
CA LEU A 116 -15.59 5.28 22.61
C LEU A 116 -15.31 6.70 22.11
N MET A 117 -15.97 7.69 22.72
CA MET A 117 -15.67 9.09 22.49
C MET A 117 -14.43 9.49 23.29
N ILE A 118 -13.51 10.22 22.67
CA ILE A 118 -12.35 10.78 23.37
C ILE A 118 -12.32 12.29 23.17
N ASP A 119 -12.57 13.02 24.27
CA ASP A 119 -12.76 14.48 24.33
C ASP A 119 -11.52 15.14 24.94
N GLY A 120 -10.43 15.05 24.18
CA GLY A 120 -9.09 15.46 24.61
C GLY A 120 -8.60 16.71 23.89
N VAL A 121 -8.10 17.69 24.65
CA VAL A 121 -7.39 18.84 24.06
C VAL A 121 -5.91 18.49 23.88
N ALA A 122 -5.55 18.01 22.69
CA ALA A 122 -4.16 17.81 22.24
C ALA A 122 -3.42 19.15 22.10
N SER A 123 -3.12 19.82 23.22
CA SER A 123 -2.38 21.07 23.25
C SER A 123 -0.87 20.80 23.29
N GLY A 124 -0.21 20.99 22.16
CA GLY A 124 1.26 20.88 22.03
C GLY A 124 1.74 19.59 21.37
N LYS A 125 3.06 19.44 21.26
CA LYS A 125 3.69 18.42 20.40
C LYS A 125 3.69 16.98 20.94
N GLU A 126 3.37 16.78 22.22
CA GLU A 126 3.57 15.50 22.93
C GLU A 126 2.30 14.98 23.65
N ASN A 127 1.18 15.69 23.52
CA ASN A 127 -0.09 15.37 24.19
C ASN A 127 -1.03 14.60 23.25
N ALA A 128 -0.56 13.44 22.79
CA ALA A 128 -1.39 12.42 22.13
C ALA A 128 -2.71 12.19 22.89
N ILE A 129 -3.79 11.89 22.18
CA ILE A 129 -5.07 11.52 22.80
C ILE A 129 -5.12 10.00 22.99
N ILE A 130 -4.70 9.24 21.99
CA ILE A 130 -4.40 7.80 22.07
C ILE A 130 -2.88 7.63 21.92
N HIS A 131 -2.23 6.93 22.86
CA HIS A 131 -0.79 6.72 22.83
C HIS A 131 -0.43 5.34 23.38
N ALA A 132 0.11 4.49 22.51
CA ALA A 132 0.61 3.16 22.86
C ALA A 132 1.99 3.26 23.54
N THR A 133 2.07 3.84 24.75
CA THR A 133 3.35 4.12 25.44
C THR A 133 4.18 2.91 25.88
N SER A 134 3.82 1.68 25.51
CA SER A 134 4.42 0.47 26.07
C SER A 134 5.91 0.30 25.69
N GLU A 135 6.65 -0.33 26.60
CA GLU A 135 7.91 -1.01 26.28
C GLU A 135 7.62 -2.50 26.03
N SER A 136 6.56 -2.80 25.28
CA SER A 136 6.17 -4.19 24.97
C SER A 136 5.72 -4.30 23.52
N ASP A 137 6.19 -5.38 22.88
CA ASP A 137 6.01 -5.74 21.47
C ASP A 137 4.57 -6.19 21.18
N GLU A 138 3.58 -5.40 21.59
CA GLU A 138 2.21 -5.86 21.80
C GLU A 138 1.12 -5.00 21.21
N ASP A 139 0.19 -5.68 20.55
CA ASP A 139 -0.86 -5.06 19.75
C ASP A 139 -1.99 -4.49 20.62
N GLN A 140 -2.51 -3.36 20.16
CA GLN A 140 -3.57 -2.58 20.79
C GLN A 140 -4.72 -2.49 19.80
N VAL A 141 -5.87 -3.11 20.10
CA VAL A 141 -6.96 -3.27 19.12
C VAL A 141 -8.25 -2.60 19.59
N PHE A 142 -8.73 -1.64 18.80
CA PHE A 142 -10.04 -1.00 18.97
C PHE A 142 -11.04 -1.62 17.99
N GLU A 143 -11.88 -2.53 18.45
CA GLU A 143 -12.97 -3.14 17.67
C GLU A 143 -14.29 -2.35 17.79
N CYS A 144 -14.44 -1.58 18.86
CA CYS A 144 -15.50 -0.59 18.99
C CYS A 144 -15.23 0.64 18.10
N ASP A 145 -16.28 1.39 17.78
CA ASP A 145 -16.14 2.67 17.10
C ASP A 145 -15.43 3.67 18.03
N VAL A 146 -14.54 4.49 17.46
CA VAL A 146 -13.78 5.52 18.16
C VAL A 146 -14.12 6.88 17.56
N THR A 147 -14.65 7.79 18.37
CA THR A 147 -14.89 9.19 17.96
C THR A 147 -13.94 10.12 18.69
N LEU A 148 -12.99 10.70 17.96
CA LEU A 148 -12.08 11.71 18.49
C LEU A 148 -12.75 13.08 18.38
N LYS A 149 -13.13 13.65 19.52
CA LYS A 149 -13.56 15.05 19.63
C LYS A 149 -12.32 15.91 19.76
N THR A 150 -11.84 16.48 18.66
CA THR A 150 -10.53 17.16 18.65
C THR A 150 -10.71 18.67 18.49
N ALA A 151 -10.24 19.43 19.47
CA ALA A 151 -10.14 20.89 19.37
C ALA A 151 -8.86 21.37 18.64
N GLY A 152 -8.18 20.47 17.91
CA GLY A 152 -6.78 20.58 17.54
C GLY A 152 -6.44 21.07 16.12
N ASP A 153 -5.15 21.36 15.95
CA ASP A 153 -4.44 21.49 14.67
C ASP A 153 -3.86 20.12 14.28
N ALA A 154 -3.93 19.74 12.99
CA ALA A 154 -3.32 18.50 12.48
C ALA A 154 -1.82 18.35 12.76
N ASN A 155 -1.11 19.43 13.13
CA ASN A 155 0.28 19.36 13.60
C ASN A 155 0.44 18.87 15.07
N ALA A 156 -0.65 18.73 15.83
CA ALA A 156 -0.64 18.14 17.16
C ALA A 156 -0.69 16.60 17.09
N GLU A 157 -0.03 15.95 18.04
CA GLU A 157 -0.11 14.51 18.22
C GLU A 157 -1.49 14.17 18.78
N HIS A 158 -2.30 13.38 18.06
CA HIS A 158 -3.61 12.90 18.53
C HIS A 158 -3.62 11.38 18.66
N ILE A 159 -2.98 10.67 17.73
CA ILE A 159 -2.76 9.23 17.79
C ILE A 159 -1.26 8.98 17.66
N SER A 160 -0.67 8.13 18.51
CA SER A 160 0.70 7.67 18.33
C SER A 160 0.99 6.24 18.78
N SER A 161 1.83 5.55 18.00
CA SER A 161 2.43 4.25 18.37
C SER A 161 3.60 4.42 19.35
N GLY A 162 4.21 3.32 19.80
CA GLY A 162 5.10 3.33 20.96
C GLY A 162 6.46 3.95 20.72
N LYS A 163 6.94 4.77 21.67
CA LYS A 163 8.24 5.46 21.58
C LYS A 163 9.47 4.56 21.74
N ASN A 164 9.26 3.28 22.06
CA ASN A 164 10.29 2.34 22.47
C ASN A 164 10.58 1.33 21.34
N ALA A 165 11.83 0.86 21.23
CA ALA A 165 12.31 0.02 20.12
C ALA A 165 11.65 -1.37 19.97
N ALA A 166 10.69 -1.69 20.84
CA ALA A 166 9.98 -2.95 21.00
C ALA A 166 8.47 -2.66 20.97
N GLY A 167 7.99 -2.04 19.89
CA GLY A 167 6.63 -1.53 19.77
C GLY A 167 5.76 -2.45 18.92
N GLY A 168 4.65 -2.93 19.48
CA GLY A 168 3.58 -3.60 18.72
C GLY A 168 2.60 -2.63 18.08
N ASP A 169 1.62 -3.18 17.38
CA ASP A 169 0.80 -2.41 16.44
C ASP A 169 -0.44 -1.78 17.09
N LEU A 170 -0.82 -0.60 16.61
CA LEU A 170 -2.03 0.11 17.04
C LEU A 170 -3.13 -0.02 15.97
N THR A 171 -4.08 -0.92 16.20
CA THR A 171 -5.14 -1.28 15.24
C THR A 171 -6.49 -0.65 15.58
N PHE A 172 -7.09 0.03 14.61
CA PHE A 172 -8.49 0.49 14.63
C PHE A 172 -9.32 -0.39 13.70
N ALA A 173 -9.98 -1.40 14.27
CA ALA A 173 -10.86 -2.34 13.55
C ALA A 173 -12.34 -1.90 13.53
N GLY A 174 -12.78 -1.10 14.52
CA GLY A 174 -14.04 -0.36 14.48
C GLY A 174 -13.91 0.97 13.72
N LYS A 175 -15.02 1.72 13.55
CA LYS A 175 -14.99 2.99 12.82
C LYS A 175 -14.19 4.06 13.56
N LEU A 176 -13.22 4.69 12.91
CA LEU A 176 -12.52 5.88 13.42
C LEU A 176 -13.11 7.17 12.83
N THR A 177 -13.76 7.97 13.66
CA THR A 177 -14.38 9.25 13.28
C THR A 177 -13.68 10.43 13.97
N THR A 178 -13.37 11.50 13.25
CA THR A 178 -13.10 12.82 13.86
C THR A 178 -14.38 13.63 13.92
N ASP A 179 -14.64 14.33 15.03
CA ASP A 179 -15.84 15.15 15.17
C ASP A 179 -15.86 16.39 14.26
N ALA A 180 -16.96 17.15 14.31
CA ALA A 180 -17.09 18.40 13.55
C ALA A 180 -16.20 19.54 14.10
N GLY A 181 -15.66 19.40 15.31
CA GLY A 181 -14.65 20.27 15.91
C GLY A 181 -13.31 20.29 15.17
N GLY A 182 -12.41 21.15 15.65
CA GLY A 182 -11.02 21.19 15.19
C GLY A 182 -10.79 21.53 13.71
N THR A 183 -9.52 21.49 13.33
CA THR A 183 -9.07 21.68 11.93
C THR A 183 -8.48 20.41 11.31
N GLY A 184 -8.10 19.42 12.14
CA GLY A 184 -7.54 18.18 11.66
C GLY A 184 -7.08 17.21 12.74
N LEU A 185 -6.58 16.06 12.29
CA LEU A 185 -6.02 14.98 13.08
C LEU A 185 -4.54 14.80 12.74
N GLY A 186 -3.69 14.65 13.75
CA GLY A 186 -2.28 14.29 13.58
C GLY A 186 -2.01 12.89 14.12
N VAL A 187 -1.52 12.01 13.26
CA VAL A 187 -1.22 10.60 13.56
C VAL A 187 0.29 10.41 13.41
N LYS A 188 0.95 9.81 14.41
CA LYS A 188 2.41 9.64 14.39
C LYS A 188 2.87 8.22 14.67
N THR A 189 3.68 7.65 13.79
CA THR A 189 4.41 6.41 14.08
C THR A 189 5.72 6.72 14.80
N TYR A 190 5.95 6.00 15.89
CA TYR A 190 7.25 5.91 16.54
C TYR A 190 7.85 4.53 16.27
N VAL A 191 7.32 3.47 16.85
CA VAL A 191 7.69 2.06 16.62
C VAL A 191 6.41 1.23 16.70
N GLY A 192 6.34 0.17 15.89
CA GLY A 192 5.08 -0.52 15.61
C GLY A 192 4.23 0.28 14.62
N ASP A 193 3.40 -0.43 13.88
CA ASP A 193 2.56 0.12 12.83
C ASP A 193 1.28 0.74 13.42
N ILE A 194 0.62 1.58 12.62
CA ILE A 194 -0.74 2.05 12.93
C ILE A 194 -1.64 1.56 11.81
N ILE A 195 -2.54 0.63 12.16
CA ILE A 195 -3.38 -0.10 11.23
C ILE A 195 -4.81 0.45 11.34
N PHE A 196 -5.39 0.87 10.22
CA PHE A 196 -6.79 1.24 10.12
C PHE A 196 -7.51 0.17 9.30
N ALA A 197 -8.24 -0.71 9.98
CA ALA A 197 -8.96 -1.84 9.38
C ALA A 197 -10.49 -1.62 9.29
N GLY A 198 -11.03 -0.73 10.13
CA GLY A 198 -12.43 -0.30 10.13
C GLY A 198 -12.69 0.98 9.32
N ASP A 199 -13.96 1.38 9.22
CA ASP A 199 -14.38 2.59 8.51
C ASP A 199 -13.62 3.84 9.01
N ILE A 200 -13.37 4.80 8.11
CA ILE A 200 -12.79 6.09 8.48
C ILE A 200 -13.76 7.22 8.11
N ASP A 201 -13.98 8.15 9.01
CA ASP A 201 -14.73 9.38 8.74
C ASP A 201 -13.94 10.60 9.16
N THR A 202 -13.37 11.25 8.14
CA THR A 202 -12.56 12.45 8.31
C THR A 202 -13.38 13.70 8.56
N ASN A 203 -14.71 13.67 8.40
CA ASN A 203 -15.58 14.86 8.38
C ASN A 203 -15.02 16.05 7.54
N GLY A 204 -14.29 15.74 6.45
CA GLY A 204 -13.68 16.74 5.56
C GLY A 204 -12.45 17.47 6.14
N LYS A 205 -11.87 16.97 7.23
CA LYS A 205 -10.73 17.59 7.94
C LYS A 205 -9.38 17.23 7.30
N LEU A 206 -8.33 17.94 7.71
CA LEU A 206 -6.94 17.58 7.38
C LEU A 206 -6.47 16.42 8.28
N TRP A 207 -6.02 15.33 7.69
CA TRP A 207 -5.31 14.25 8.40
C TRP A 207 -3.83 14.31 8.06
N LYS A 208 -2.96 14.23 9.06
CA LYS A 208 -1.51 14.37 8.89
C LYS A 208 -0.76 13.21 9.53
N PHE A 209 -0.08 12.45 8.69
CA PHE A 209 0.74 11.31 9.05
C PHE A 209 2.21 11.73 9.16
N GLN A 210 2.87 11.38 10.26
CA GLN A 210 4.28 11.70 10.48
C GLN A 210 5.03 10.51 11.08
N LYS A 211 6.21 10.20 10.57
CA LYS A 211 7.10 9.19 11.12
C LYS A 211 8.18 9.86 11.97
N LEU A 212 8.49 9.28 13.12
CA LEU A 212 9.53 9.79 14.01
C LEU A 212 10.68 8.81 14.24
N VAL A 213 10.47 7.50 14.11
CA VAL A 213 11.56 6.49 14.15
C VAL A 213 11.36 5.40 13.09
N SER A 214 10.52 4.38 13.36
CA SER A 214 10.19 3.25 12.49
C SER A 214 8.65 3.10 12.35
N GLY A 215 8.18 1.94 11.90
CA GLY A 215 6.78 1.67 11.60
C GLY A 215 6.27 2.29 10.29
N GLU A 216 5.13 1.80 9.84
CA GLU A 216 4.32 2.29 8.72
C GLU A 216 2.86 2.52 9.14
N PHE A 217 2.10 3.19 8.28
CA PHE A 217 0.65 3.29 8.43
C PHE A 217 0.00 2.34 7.43
N ARG A 218 -0.90 1.48 7.87
CA ARG A 218 -1.55 0.49 7.01
C ARG A 218 -3.04 0.76 6.96
N PHE A 219 -3.60 0.84 5.77
CA PHE A 219 -5.05 0.85 5.56
C PHE A 219 -5.44 -0.53 5.07
N ALA A 220 -6.08 -1.30 5.95
CA ALA A 220 -6.32 -2.73 5.77
C ALA A 220 -7.81 -3.06 5.87
N GLY A 221 -8.17 -4.33 5.74
CA GLY A 221 -9.54 -4.79 5.94
C GLY A 221 -10.52 -4.24 4.90
N SER A 222 -11.79 -4.08 5.29
CA SER A 222 -12.90 -3.67 4.40
C SER A 222 -13.55 -2.33 4.76
N GLY A 223 -12.98 -1.59 5.72
CA GLY A 223 -13.51 -0.32 6.21
C GLY A 223 -13.42 0.84 5.22
N VAL A 224 -14.54 1.50 4.96
CA VAL A 224 -14.70 2.54 3.92
C VAL A 224 -14.22 3.91 4.39
N TRP A 225 -13.46 4.61 3.55
CA TRP A 225 -13.14 6.02 3.78
C TRP A 225 -14.31 6.95 3.43
N SER A 226 -14.63 7.86 4.35
CA SER A 226 -15.67 8.87 4.22
C SER A 226 -15.18 10.27 4.63
N GLY A 227 -15.81 11.29 4.05
CA GLY A 227 -15.38 12.69 4.13
C GLY A 227 -14.27 13.04 3.12
N ILE A 228 -14.49 14.14 2.39
CA ILE A 228 -13.63 14.65 1.31
C ILE A 228 -12.46 15.52 1.85
N GLY A 229 -11.75 15.01 2.86
CA GLY A 229 -10.66 15.72 3.54
C GLY A 229 -9.37 15.81 2.72
N THR A 230 -8.32 16.36 3.33
CA THR A 230 -6.95 16.28 2.81
C THR A 230 -6.17 15.31 3.66
N VAL A 231 -5.36 14.44 3.04
CA VAL A 231 -4.31 13.67 3.73
C VAL A 231 -2.96 14.28 3.41
N GLN A 232 -2.15 14.53 4.44
CA GLN A 232 -0.74 14.92 4.33
C GLN A 232 0.15 13.83 4.90
N VAL A 233 1.13 13.39 4.11
CA VAL A 233 2.07 12.30 4.45
C VAL A 233 3.47 12.90 4.49
N TRP A 234 4.01 13.05 5.70
CA TRP A 234 5.26 13.78 5.91
C TRP A 234 6.50 12.96 5.52
N SER A 235 7.67 13.60 5.56
CA SER A 235 8.95 13.00 5.17
C SER A 235 9.23 11.63 5.78
N ASP A 236 9.75 10.75 4.92
CA ASP A 236 10.16 9.37 5.21
C ASP A 236 9.05 8.45 5.79
N VAL A 237 7.79 8.86 5.73
CA VAL A 237 6.61 8.03 6.08
C VAL A 237 6.30 7.03 4.97
N LYS A 238 6.15 5.73 5.30
CA LYS A 238 5.47 4.78 4.43
C LYS A 238 4.00 4.66 4.84
N ILE A 239 3.11 4.69 3.84
CA ILE A 239 1.72 4.25 3.93
C ILE A 239 1.54 3.07 2.98
N LEU A 240 0.97 1.98 3.47
CA LEU A 240 0.57 0.82 2.67
C LEU A 240 -0.96 0.77 2.59
N LEU A 241 -1.50 0.68 1.37
CA LEU A 241 -2.92 0.51 1.08
C LEU A 241 -3.19 -0.96 0.74
N ASP A 242 -3.58 -1.74 1.75
CA ASP A 242 -3.62 -3.20 1.75
C ASP A 242 -5.01 -3.69 2.23
N ARG A 243 -6.06 -3.13 1.62
CA ARG A 243 -7.46 -3.51 1.91
C ARG A 243 -7.87 -4.78 1.18
N ASP A 244 -8.76 -5.56 1.80
CA ASP A 244 -9.33 -6.81 1.27
C ASP A 244 -10.21 -6.64 0.01
N THR A 245 -10.42 -5.39 -0.45
CA THR A 245 -11.42 -5.03 -1.46
C THR A 245 -10.83 -4.17 -2.57
N THR A 246 -10.88 -4.69 -3.80
CA THR A 246 -10.58 -3.98 -5.05
C THR A 246 -11.86 -3.27 -5.55
N ASP A 247 -12.22 -2.12 -4.98
CA ASP A 247 -13.52 -1.48 -5.27
C ASP A 247 -13.54 0.06 -5.33
N SER A 248 -12.37 0.70 -5.26
CA SER A 248 -12.17 2.16 -5.18
C SER A 248 -12.95 2.90 -4.09
N THR A 249 -13.69 2.21 -3.21
CA THR A 249 -14.37 2.83 -2.06
C THR A 249 -13.38 3.08 -0.93
N GLY A 250 -12.47 2.12 -0.76
CA GLY A 250 -11.04 2.31 -0.51
C GLY A 250 -10.58 3.39 0.47
N PHE A 251 -9.46 3.99 0.10
CA PHE A 251 -8.87 5.19 0.65
C PHE A 251 -9.37 6.40 -0.18
N GLY A 252 -9.90 7.44 0.47
CA GLY A 252 -10.77 8.40 -0.22
C GLY A 252 -10.75 9.89 0.13
N PRO A 253 -9.61 10.52 0.51
CA PRO A 253 -9.55 11.97 0.62
C PRO A 253 -9.83 12.66 -0.73
N GLN A 254 -10.04 13.99 -0.71
CA GLN A 254 -10.05 14.81 -1.93
C GLN A 254 -8.63 15.03 -2.47
N PHE A 255 -7.67 15.19 -1.56
CA PHE A 255 -6.27 15.46 -1.87
C PHE A 255 -5.37 14.56 -1.03
N LEU A 256 -4.47 13.83 -1.68
CA LEU A 256 -3.39 13.08 -1.02
C LEU A 256 -2.08 13.82 -1.30
N GLN A 257 -1.42 14.33 -0.26
CA GLN A 257 -0.20 15.14 -0.39
C GLN A 257 0.99 14.43 0.27
N ALA A 258 1.95 13.97 -0.52
CA ALA A 258 3.09 13.19 -0.06
C ALA A 258 4.38 14.04 -0.13
N TYR A 259 5.22 14.02 0.91
CA TYR A 259 6.39 14.89 1.04
C TYR A 259 7.67 14.09 1.33
N GLY A 260 8.77 14.40 0.63
CA GLY A 260 10.13 14.15 1.13
C GLY A 260 10.50 12.72 1.51
N GLY A 261 10.57 11.80 0.55
CA GLY A 261 10.94 10.40 0.80
C GLY A 261 9.83 9.58 1.43
N SER A 262 8.62 10.14 1.55
CA SER A 262 7.42 9.36 1.87
C SER A 262 7.08 8.42 0.72
N VAL A 263 6.58 7.23 1.03
CA VAL A 263 6.10 6.23 0.06
C VAL A 263 4.61 5.97 0.33
N ILE A 264 3.80 5.98 -0.72
CA ILE A 264 2.42 5.47 -0.72
C ILE A 264 2.43 4.23 -1.60
N GLU A 265 2.27 3.06 -1.01
CA GLU A 265 2.43 1.76 -1.65
C GLU A 265 1.08 1.05 -1.78
N LEU A 266 0.81 0.46 -2.94
CA LEU A 266 -0.40 -0.35 -3.17
C LEU A 266 -0.14 -1.82 -2.83
N GLY A 267 -1.06 -2.43 -2.08
CA GLY A 267 -1.08 -3.87 -1.79
C GLY A 267 -2.02 -4.68 -2.69
N ASN A 268 -2.86 -4.01 -3.48
CA ASN A 268 -3.64 -4.57 -4.60
C ASN A 268 -4.26 -3.45 -5.46
N ASP A 269 -5.09 -3.81 -6.44
CA ASP A 269 -5.73 -2.90 -7.40
C ASP A 269 -6.86 -2.05 -6.78
N GLU A 270 -7.12 -0.87 -7.37
CA GLU A 270 -8.26 0.02 -7.04
C GLU A 270 -8.40 0.34 -5.54
N GLN A 271 -7.27 0.62 -4.87
CA GLN A 271 -7.23 0.96 -3.44
C GLN A 271 -7.65 2.41 -3.17
N MET A 272 -7.47 3.30 -4.14
CA MET A 272 -7.81 4.71 -4.06
C MET A 272 -9.10 5.04 -4.83
N ARG A 273 -9.82 6.07 -4.37
CA ARG A 273 -10.94 6.67 -5.14
C ARG A 273 -10.42 7.40 -6.37
N ASP A 274 -11.04 7.16 -7.52
CA ASP A 274 -10.80 7.82 -8.82
C ASP A 274 -10.76 9.37 -8.77
N TRP A 275 -11.39 9.98 -7.76
CA TRP A 275 -11.44 11.43 -7.61
C TRP A 275 -10.24 12.06 -6.89
N ILE A 276 -9.30 11.26 -6.38
CA ILE A 276 -8.10 11.75 -5.67
C ILE A 276 -7.18 12.50 -6.63
N GLU A 277 -6.85 13.75 -6.29
CA GLU A 277 -5.72 14.47 -6.89
C GLU A 277 -4.48 14.21 -6.02
N TYR A 278 -3.47 13.52 -6.57
CA TYR A 278 -2.22 13.20 -5.87
C TYR A 278 -1.21 14.34 -6.02
N HIS A 279 -0.70 14.84 -4.89
CA HIS A 279 0.18 16.01 -4.82
C HIS A 279 1.56 15.62 -4.31
N TYR A 280 2.57 15.69 -5.18
CA TYR A 280 3.97 15.67 -4.79
C TYR A 280 4.35 16.98 -4.09
N GLY A 281 4.56 16.92 -2.78
CA GLY A 281 4.91 18.05 -1.93
C GLY A 281 6.29 18.64 -2.26
N SER A 282 6.39 19.97 -2.22
CA SER A 282 7.64 20.69 -2.48
C SER A 282 8.41 21.02 -1.20
N GLY A 283 9.72 21.24 -1.32
CA GLY A 283 10.57 21.78 -0.25
C GLY A 283 11.43 20.77 0.49
N THR A 284 11.52 19.54 -0.01
CA THR A 284 12.30 18.43 0.54
C THR A 284 13.36 17.96 -0.44
N ALA A 285 14.49 17.45 0.05
CA ALA A 285 15.60 17.01 -0.80
C ALA A 285 15.37 15.65 -1.49
N LYS A 286 14.55 14.79 -0.88
CA LYS A 286 14.07 13.53 -1.48
C LYS A 286 12.74 13.78 -2.21
N PRO A 287 12.46 13.10 -3.34
CA PRO A 287 11.11 13.04 -3.91
C PRO A 287 10.19 12.22 -2.99
N ALA A 288 8.88 12.43 -3.08
CA ALA A 288 7.90 11.48 -2.54
C ALA A 288 7.52 10.45 -3.61
N THR A 289 7.28 9.21 -3.23
CA THR A 289 6.95 8.10 -4.14
C THR A 289 5.48 7.73 -4.02
N LEU A 290 4.78 7.65 -5.16
CA LEU A 290 3.62 6.78 -5.32
C LEU A 290 4.16 5.48 -5.93
N ASP A 291 3.95 4.36 -5.25
CA ASP A 291 4.45 3.04 -5.62
C ASP A 291 3.25 2.15 -5.94
N LEU A 292 3.11 1.81 -7.22
CA LEU A 292 2.04 0.95 -7.70
C LEU A 292 2.31 -0.52 -7.39
N ASN A 293 3.56 -0.93 -7.16
CA ASN A 293 3.94 -2.31 -6.83
C ASN A 293 3.32 -3.36 -7.80
N GLY A 294 3.22 -3.04 -9.10
CA GLY A 294 2.62 -3.90 -10.12
C GLY A 294 1.09 -3.86 -10.22
N HIS A 295 0.42 -2.98 -9.48
CA HIS A 295 -1.05 -2.90 -9.42
C HIS A 295 -1.67 -1.87 -10.37
N THR A 296 -2.97 -2.06 -10.64
CA THR A 296 -3.80 -1.13 -11.40
C THR A 296 -4.49 -0.12 -10.48
N GLU A 297 -4.37 1.16 -10.80
CA GLU A 297 -4.96 2.24 -10.00
C GLU A 297 -5.53 3.38 -10.85
N THR A 298 -6.59 4.02 -10.37
CA THR A 298 -7.24 5.15 -11.04
C THR A 298 -7.19 6.40 -10.17
N LEU A 299 -6.65 7.48 -10.73
CA LEU A 299 -6.56 8.79 -10.10
C LEU A 299 -7.19 9.87 -10.95
N LYS A 300 -7.53 11.00 -10.31
CA LYS A 300 -8.01 12.18 -11.03
C LYS A 300 -6.88 12.85 -11.80
N GLY A 301 -5.69 12.89 -11.20
CA GLY A 301 -4.53 13.56 -11.78
C GLY A 301 -3.40 13.73 -10.78
N LEU A 302 -2.21 13.97 -11.33
CA LEU A 302 -0.98 14.24 -10.62
C LEU A 302 -0.71 15.75 -10.57
N LYS A 303 -0.04 16.21 -9.50
CA LYS A 303 0.25 17.63 -9.26
C LYS A 303 1.46 17.80 -8.35
N PHE A 304 2.07 18.99 -8.39
CA PHE A 304 3.19 19.35 -7.52
C PHE A 304 2.87 20.56 -6.66
N GLY A 305 3.42 20.60 -5.44
CA GLY A 305 3.31 21.75 -4.53
C GLY A 305 4.08 23.00 -4.99
N GLY A 306 5.03 22.83 -5.92
CA GLY A 306 5.87 23.90 -6.45
C GLY A 306 6.77 23.41 -7.58
N THR A 307 7.37 24.34 -8.33
CA THR A 307 8.14 24.06 -9.56
C THR A 307 9.53 23.46 -9.36
N THR A 308 9.93 23.25 -8.10
CA THR A 308 11.23 22.65 -7.73
C THR A 308 11.05 21.40 -6.88
N GLY A 309 9.84 20.83 -6.82
CA GLY A 309 9.58 19.55 -6.18
C GLY A 309 9.97 18.39 -7.10
N GLY A 310 10.52 17.32 -6.51
CA GLY A 310 10.65 16.02 -7.16
C GLY A 310 9.54 15.08 -6.70
N GLY A 311 9.07 14.24 -7.60
CA GLY A 311 8.13 13.16 -7.35
C GLY A 311 8.61 11.89 -8.02
N CYS A 312 8.28 10.75 -7.45
CA CYS A 312 8.57 9.44 -8.00
C CYS A 312 7.24 8.70 -8.22
N LEU A 313 7.09 8.07 -9.38
CA LEU A 313 6.04 7.08 -9.64
C LEU A 313 6.77 5.76 -9.90
N ASP A 314 6.71 4.84 -8.95
CA ASP A 314 7.25 3.50 -9.11
C ASP A 314 6.16 2.60 -9.69
N MET A 315 6.45 1.89 -10.78
CA MET A 315 5.47 1.03 -11.44
C MET A 315 5.40 -0.36 -10.81
N GLY A 316 6.52 -0.88 -10.27
CA GLY A 316 6.68 -2.31 -10.02
C GLY A 316 6.56 -3.15 -11.29
N GLU A 317 6.27 -4.45 -11.16
CA GLU A 317 6.09 -5.35 -12.33
C GLU A 317 4.63 -5.32 -12.81
N GLY A 318 4.32 -4.60 -13.88
CA GLY A 318 2.98 -4.56 -14.49
C GLY A 318 2.06 -3.44 -13.99
N GLY A 319 2.63 -2.36 -13.46
CA GLY A 319 1.87 -1.25 -12.89
C GLY A 319 1.03 -0.52 -13.94
N VAL A 320 -0.24 -0.23 -13.62
CA VAL A 320 -1.13 0.53 -14.51
C VAL A 320 -1.73 1.72 -13.78
N LEU A 321 -1.50 2.93 -14.27
CA LEU A 321 -2.09 4.15 -13.73
C LEU A 321 -3.03 4.81 -14.74
N ARG A 322 -4.27 5.09 -14.33
CA ARG A 322 -5.24 5.84 -15.14
C ARG A 322 -5.45 7.26 -14.58
N LEU A 323 -5.33 8.27 -15.43
CA LEU A 323 -5.53 9.69 -15.08
C LEU A 323 -6.79 10.23 -15.74
N THR A 324 -7.88 10.34 -14.97
CA THR A 324 -9.22 10.64 -15.50
C THR A 324 -9.49 12.12 -15.77
N THR A 325 -8.71 13.05 -15.21
CA THR A 325 -8.86 14.51 -15.41
C THR A 325 -7.52 15.25 -15.20
N GLN A 326 -6.47 14.82 -15.89
CA GLN A 326 -5.16 15.46 -15.78
C GLN A 326 -5.20 16.92 -16.24
N ASN A 327 -4.73 17.84 -15.39
CA ASN A 327 -4.84 19.28 -15.64
C ASN A 327 -3.52 19.85 -16.18
N SER A 328 -3.54 20.26 -17.46
CA SER A 328 -2.38 20.84 -18.15
C SER A 328 -1.84 22.13 -17.53
N ALA A 329 -2.65 22.80 -16.70
CA ALA A 329 -2.32 24.01 -15.94
C ALA A 329 -1.98 23.74 -14.47
N ALA A 330 -1.90 22.49 -14.04
CA ALA A 330 -1.43 22.15 -12.69
C ALA A 330 0.05 22.50 -12.51
N THR A 331 0.39 23.05 -11.35
CA THR A 331 1.78 23.25 -10.90
C THR A 331 2.55 21.93 -11.02
N TRP A 332 3.75 22.01 -11.59
CA TRP A 332 4.55 20.83 -11.95
C TRP A 332 6.03 21.03 -11.60
N GLY A 333 6.66 19.96 -11.14
CA GLY A 333 8.09 19.90 -10.85
C GLY A 333 8.79 18.90 -11.77
N THR A 334 9.55 17.96 -11.21
CA THR A 334 10.05 16.80 -11.94
C THR A 334 9.37 15.54 -11.43
N LEU A 335 8.79 14.75 -12.33
CA LEU A 335 8.31 13.40 -12.06
C LEU A 335 9.32 12.41 -12.65
N THR A 336 9.93 11.57 -11.83
CA THR A 336 10.65 10.39 -12.30
C THR A 336 9.71 9.20 -12.21
N ILE A 337 9.58 8.45 -13.30
CA ILE A 337 8.94 7.16 -13.35
C ILE A 337 10.06 6.12 -13.23
N THR A 338 9.91 5.16 -12.32
CA THR A 338 10.93 4.16 -11.99
C THR A 338 10.45 2.74 -12.22
N ASN A 339 11.40 1.84 -12.49
CA ASN A 339 11.14 0.43 -12.82
C ASN A 339 10.16 0.24 -13.99
N TRP A 340 10.18 1.13 -14.98
CA TRP A 340 9.27 1.09 -16.13
C TRP A 340 9.56 -0.12 -17.04
N ASN A 341 8.84 -1.22 -16.85
CA ASN A 341 8.76 -2.28 -17.84
C ASN A 341 7.72 -1.89 -18.89
N ALA A 342 8.19 -1.27 -19.96
CA ALA A 342 7.34 -0.84 -21.06
C ALA A 342 6.34 -1.93 -21.52
N GLY A 343 6.76 -3.21 -21.52
CA GLY A 343 5.97 -4.36 -21.97
C GLY A 343 4.68 -4.65 -21.20
N SER A 344 4.61 -4.20 -19.94
CA SER A 344 3.50 -4.48 -19.01
C SER A 344 2.92 -3.24 -18.36
N ASP A 345 3.69 -2.16 -18.31
CA ASP A 345 3.37 -0.97 -17.53
C ASP A 345 2.72 0.09 -18.42
N HIS A 346 1.66 0.73 -17.90
CA HIS A 346 0.87 1.67 -18.67
C HIS A 346 0.47 2.89 -17.84
N ILE A 347 0.59 4.09 -18.42
CA ILE A 347 0.05 5.32 -17.80
C ILE A 347 -0.96 5.94 -18.77
N TYR A 348 -2.23 5.63 -18.59
CA TYR A 348 -3.32 6.15 -19.40
C TYR A 348 -3.75 7.56 -18.96
N VAL A 349 -3.95 8.44 -19.92
CA VAL A 349 -4.46 9.81 -19.77
C VAL A 349 -5.90 9.85 -20.31
N ASP A 350 -6.76 9.03 -19.72
CA ASP A 350 -8.17 8.82 -20.11
C ASP A 350 -8.99 10.13 -20.14
N GLY A 351 -8.57 11.16 -19.41
CA GLY A 351 -9.14 12.50 -19.54
C GLY A 351 -8.20 13.63 -19.14
N GLY A 352 -8.37 14.78 -19.81
CA GLY A 352 -7.53 15.96 -19.62
C GLY A 352 -6.34 16.02 -20.58
N SER A 353 -5.21 16.58 -20.15
CA SER A 353 -3.94 16.55 -20.89
C SER A 353 -2.76 17.02 -20.04
N PHE A 354 -1.54 16.67 -20.45
CA PHE A 354 -0.32 17.33 -19.98
C PHE A 354 0.05 18.51 -20.89
N SER A 355 0.62 19.58 -20.31
CA SER A 355 1.27 20.65 -21.09
C SER A 355 2.71 20.29 -21.47
N ALA A 356 3.26 20.94 -22.50
CA ALA A 356 4.64 20.70 -22.95
C ALA A 356 5.69 20.87 -21.84
N THR A 357 5.47 21.76 -20.87
CA THR A 357 6.35 21.93 -19.69
C THR A 357 6.21 20.78 -18.70
N GLN A 358 5.01 20.21 -18.54
CA GLN A 358 4.81 19.03 -17.69
C GLN A 358 5.48 17.81 -18.32
N LEU A 359 5.24 17.60 -19.62
CA LEU A 359 5.85 16.55 -20.43
C LEU A 359 7.39 16.58 -20.40
N ALA A 360 8.01 17.75 -20.58
CA ALA A 360 9.46 17.92 -20.46
C ALA A 360 9.99 17.76 -19.02
N GLY A 361 9.11 17.74 -18.02
CA GLY A 361 9.44 17.49 -16.61
C GLY A 361 9.19 16.05 -16.16
N ILE A 362 8.66 15.19 -17.02
CA ILE A 362 8.49 13.74 -16.76
C ILE A 362 9.71 13.02 -17.32
N LYS A 363 10.28 12.11 -16.55
CA LYS A 363 11.48 11.33 -16.87
C LYS A 363 11.24 9.88 -16.55
N PHE A 364 11.91 8.98 -17.25
CA PHE A 364 11.87 7.54 -17.02
C PHE A 364 13.31 7.10 -16.78
N ASP A 365 13.56 6.36 -15.70
CA ASP A 365 14.89 6.17 -15.13
C ASP A 365 15.88 5.35 -15.97
N GLU A 366 15.40 4.33 -16.69
CA GLU A 366 16.23 3.50 -17.57
C GLU A 366 16.60 4.17 -18.91
N TYR A 367 16.16 5.40 -19.15
CA TYR A 367 16.12 5.97 -20.49
C TYR A 367 16.71 7.37 -20.59
N ALA A 368 16.86 7.84 -21.83
CA ALA A 368 17.34 9.19 -22.11
C ALA A 368 16.43 10.25 -21.48
N ASP A 369 17.07 11.29 -20.95
CA ASP A 369 16.49 12.33 -20.09
C ASP A 369 15.63 13.36 -20.86
N ASP A 370 15.00 12.92 -21.97
CA ASP A 370 14.45 13.75 -23.05
C ASP A 370 12.96 14.15 -22.85
N GLY A 371 12.29 13.62 -21.82
CA GLY A 371 10.93 13.99 -21.44
C GLY A 371 9.89 12.90 -21.68
N ALA A 372 8.62 13.30 -21.79
CA ALA A 372 7.49 12.45 -22.16
C ALA A 372 6.60 13.05 -23.26
N LYS A 373 5.74 12.21 -23.85
CA LYS A 373 4.76 12.50 -24.90
C LYS A 373 3.45 11.76 -24.56
N VAL A 374 2.34 12.13 -25.21
CA VAL A 374 1.11 11.33 -25.14
C VAL A 374 0.79 10.84 -26.55
N VAL A 375 0.60 9.54 -26.72
CA VAL A 375 0.26 8.88 -27.98
C VAL A 375 -1.01 8.06 -27.74
N ASP A 376 -2.06 8.29 -28.53
CA ASP A 376 -3.36 7.59 -28.46
C ASP A 376 -4.00 7.48 -27.05
N GLY A 377 -3.67 8.42 -26.18
CA GLY A 377 -4.17 8.49 -24.79
C GLY A 377 -3.18 7.96 -23.75
N GLU A 378 -2.07 7.34 -24.15
CA GLU A 378 -1.05 6.81 -23.24
C GLU A 378 0.13 7.78 -23.09
N LEU A 379 0.58 8.00 -21.85
CA LEU A 379 1.79 8.73 -21.52
C LEU A 379 2.99 7.81 -21.76
N LEU A 380 3.66 8.03 -22.90
CA LEU A 380 4.89 7.37 -23.25
C LEU A 380 6.06 8.35 -23.12
N PRO A 381 7.28 7.89 -22.85
CA PRO A 381 8.46 8.75 -22.82
C PRO A 381 8.94 9.26 -24.20
N VAL A 382 9.87 10.23 -24.22
CA VAL A 382 10.42 10.89 -25.42
C VAL A 382 11.83 10.42 -25.73
N GLY A 383 12.15 10.29 -27.01
CA GLY A 383 13.28 9.53 -27.52
C GLY A 383 12.81 8.54 -28.60
N ASP A 384 13.66 7.59 -28.94
CA ASP A 384 13.43 6.66 -30.05
C ASP A 384 12.95 5.30 -29.53
N TRP A 385 11.82 5.31 -28.83
CA TRP A 385 11.06 4.14 -28.32
C TRP A 385 10.47 3.27 -29.43
N MET A 386 10.64 3.72 -30.68
CA MET A 386 10.35 2.98 -31.90
C MET A 386 11.62 2.73 -32.73
N MET A 387 12.82 2.86 -32.13
CA MET A 387 13.87 1.86 -32.38
C MET A 387 13.32 0.54 -31.82
N GLY A 388 12.43 -0.09 -32.59
CA GLY A 388 11.70 -1.28 -32.17
C GLY A 388 12.66 -2.35 -31.70
N GLY A 389 12.19 -3.35 -30.95
CA GLY A 389 13.07 -4.34 -30.33
C GLY A 389 14.06 -4.99 -31.29
N PHE A 390 13.74 -5.04 -32.60
CA PHE A 390 14.67 -5.33 -33.68
C PHE A 390 15.96 -4.49 -33.66
N THR A 391 15.89 -3.15 -33.62
CA THR A 391 17.08 -2.29 -33.60
C THR A 391 17.92 -2.42 -32.32
N ASN A 392 17.27 -2.66 -31.18
CA ASN A 392 18.00 -2.96 -29.94
C ASN A 392 18.73 -4.31 -30.03
N TRP A 393 18.12 -5.32 -30.64
CA TRP A 393 18.72 -6.62 -30.91
C TRP A 393 19.90 -6.53 -31.89
N ILE A 394 19.77 -5.75 -32.98
CA ILE A 394 20.89 -5.41 -33.89
C ILE A 394 22.09 -4.82 -33.12
N ALA A 395 21.83 -3.94 -32.14
CA ALA A 395 22.86 -3.33 -31.31
C ALA A 395 23.45 -4.30 -30.27
N GLU A 396 22.65 -5.20 -29.70
CA GLU A 396 23.09 -6.26 -28.77
C GLU A 396 24.13 -7.18 -29.43
N TYR A 397 23.84 -7.66 -30.65
CA TYR A 397 24.75 -8.45 -31.45
C TYR A 397 25.89 -7.65 -32.09
N SER A 398 25.93 -6.32 -31.87
CA SER A 398 26.97 -5.42 -32.36
C SER A 398 27.17 -5.48 -33.89
N LEU A 399 26.09 -5.73 -34.64
CA LEU A 399 26.15 -5.81 -36.10
C LEU A 399 26.57 -4.46 -36.70
N THR A 400 27.32 -4.51 -37.80
CA THR A 400 27.91 -3.32 -38.40
C THR A 400 27.14 -2.85 -39.63
N ALA A 401 27.33 -1.60 -40.05
CA ALA A 401 26.63 -1.02 -41.19
C ALA A 401 26.81 -1.87 -42.48
N GLY A 402 25.72 -2.49 -42.93
CA GLY A 402 25.66 -3.47 -44.03
C GLY A 402 25.25 -4.88 -43.58
N ASP A 403 25.59 -5.24 -42.35
CA ASP A 403 25.15 -6.46 -41.65
C ASP A 403 23.91 -6.18 -40.78
N ASP A 404 23.53 -4.92 -40.60
CA ASP A 404 22.49 -4.41 -39.69
C ASP A 404 21.10 -4.24 -40.33
N ALA A 405 20.93 -4.58 -41.61
CA ALA A 405 19.65 -4.47 -42.32
C ALA A 405 18.70 -5.64 -42.02
N ALA A 406 17.38 -5.39 -42.07
CA ALA A 406 16.34 -6.40 -41.83
C ALA A 406 16.44 -7.63 -42.77
N ASP A 407 16.93 -7.42 -43.99
CA ASP A 407 17.12 -8.43 -45.04
C ASP A 407 18.57 -8.91 -45.20
N SER A 408 19.48 -8.54 -44.29
CA SER A 408 20.83 -9.09 -44.21
C SER A 408 20.85 -10.44 -43.50
N ASP A 409 21.78 -11.30 -43.94
CA ASP A 409 22.14 -12.61 -43.40
C ASP A 409 23.66 -12.56 -43.12
N PRO A 410 24.09 -12.12 -41.92
CA PRO A 410 25.50 -11.80 -41.66
C PRO A 410 26.39 -13.04 -41.47
N ASP A 411 25.83 -14.14 -40.99
CA ASP A 411 26.58 -15.38 -40.71
C ASP A 411 26.48 -16.44 -41.82
N GLY A 412 25.51 -16.30 -42.73
CA GLY A 412 25.38 -17.08 -43.95
C GLY A 412 24.57 -18.37 -43.80
N ASP A 413 23.68 -18.48 -42.80
CA ASP A 413 22.82 -19.66 -42.62
C ASP A 413 21.54 -19.65 -43.48
N GLY A 414 21.18 -18.50 -44.03
CA GLY A 414 20.04 -18.30 -44.92
C GLY A 414 18.75 -17.81 -44.22
N VAL A 415 18.79 -17.52 -42.93
CA VAL A 415 17.77 -16.75 -42.22
C VAL A 415 18.22 -15.28 -42.18
N VAL A 416 17.30 -14.34 -42.40
CA VAL A 416 17.61 -12.91 -42.33
C VAL A 416 17.39 -12.36 -40.92
N ASN A 417 18.12 -11.31 -40.56
CA ASN A 417 18.06 -10.63 -39.27
C ASN A 417 16.64 -10.45 -38.71
N LEU A 418 15.67 -10.03 -39.54
CA LEU A 418 14.29 -9.80 -39.07
C LEU A 418 13.57 -11.11 -38.69
N ASP A 419 13.82 -12.20 -39.42
CA ASP A 419 13.26 -13.52 -39.14
C ASP A 419 13.94 -14.13 -37.91
N GLU A 420 15.26 -14.01 -37.78
CA GLU A 420 15.97 -14.40 -36.56
C GLU A 420 15.48 -13.62 -35.34
N TYR A 421 15.29 -12.31 -35.46
CA TYR A 421 14.74 -11.51 -34.39
C TYR A 421 13.33 -11.96 -33.99
N GLY A 422 12.47 -12.30 -34.97
CA GLY A 422 11.13 -12.80 -34.69
C GLY A 422 11.09 -14.22 -34.12
N PHE A 423 12.01 -15.10 -34.53
CA PHE A 423 12.01 -16.52 -34.13
C PHE A 423 13.03 -16.88 -33.04
N GLY A 424 13.84 -15.92 -32.57
CA GLY A 424 14.81 -16.10 -31.49
C GLY A 424 16.17 -16.68 -31.92
N GLY A 425 16.70 -16.24 -33.06
CA GLY A 425 18.03 -16.57 -33.56
C GLY A 425 19.17 -15.68 -33.02
N ASP A 426 20.37 -15.88 -33.57
CA ASP A 426 21.63 -15.19 -33.23
C ASP A 426 22.40 -14.92 -34.54
N PRO A 427 22.41 -13.67 -35.04
CA PRO A 427 22.90 -13.27 -36.37
C PRO A 427 24.42 -13.30 -36.49
N THR A 428 25.09 -13.83 -35.46
CA THR A 428 26.55 -14.00 -35.41
C THR A 428 26.95 -15.47 -35.39
N ASN A 429 25.98 -16.40 -35.49
CA ASN A 429 26.14 -17.81 -35.17
C ASN A 429 25.14 -18.72 -35.90
N SER A 430 25.46 -19.02 -37.17
CA SER A 430 24.82 -19.95 -38.14
C SER A 430 24.41 -21.35 -37.67
N ALA A 431 24.58 -21.67 -36.39
CA ALA A 431 24.02 -22.85 -35.72
C ALA A 431 22.72 -22.55 -34.93
N VAL A 432 22.26 -21.29 -34.89
CA VAL A 432 21.20 -20.80 -34.01
C VAL A 432 20.16 -19.98 -34.81
N THR A 433 19.55 -20.62 -35.80
CA THR A 433 18.47 -20.10 -36.68
C THR A 433 17.15 -19.70 -35.97
N GLY A 434 17.07 -19.75 -34.64
CA GLY A 434 15.83 -19.61 -33.88
C GLY A 434 14.86 -20.80 -34.05
N THR A 435 13.58 -20.58 -33.71
CA THR A 435 12.51 -21.57 -33.80
C THR A 435 11.65 -21.35 -35.04
N LEU A 436 12.18 -21.77 -36.19
CA LEU A 436 11.52 -21.62 -37.50
C LEU A 436 10.15 -22.33 -37.58
N PRO A 437 9.21 -21.83 -38.40
CA PRO A 437 7.88 -22.43 -38.58
C PRO A 437 7.90 -23.90 -39.02
N VAL A 438 7.03 -24.72 -38.43
CA VAL A 438 6.82 -26.13 -38.79
C VAL A 438 5.38 -26.40 -39.24
N PHE A 439 5.20 -27.46 -40.03
CA PHE A 439 3.93 -27.82 -40.64
C PHE A 439 3.48 -29.23 -40.23
N GLU A 440 2.22 -29.38 -39.79
CA GLU A 440 1.63 -30.68 -39.41
C GLU A 440 0.31 -30.94 -40.14
N ILE A 441 0.09 -32.15 -40.66
CA ILE A 441 -1.17 -32.53 -41.32
C ILE A 441 -2.13 -33.10 -40.29
N ASN A 442 -3.25 -32.41 -40.09
CA ASN A 442 -4.28 -32.74 -39.12
C ASN A 442 -5.61 -33.04 -39.82
N GLY A 443 -5.77 -34.30 -40.27
CA GLY A 443 -6.95 -34.74 -41.01
C GLY A 443 -7.10 -34.10 -42.38
N SER A 444 -8.07 -33.19 -42.54
CA SER A 444 -8.33 -32.40 -43.76
C SER A 444 -7.77 -30.98 -43.71
N THR A 445 -6.84 -30.73 -42.80
CA THR A 445 -6.21 -29.43 -42.59
C THR A 445 -4.70 -29.57 -42.45
N LEU A 446 -4.01 -28.46 -42.71
CA LEU A 446 -2.59 -28.27 -42.48
C LEU A 446 -2.46 -27.21 -41.39
N ASP A 447 -1.81 -27.56 -40.30
CA ASP A 447 -1.49 -26.67 -39.20
C ASP A 447 -0.07 -26.10 -39.42
N ILE A 448 0.10 -24.82 -39.15
CA ILE A 448 1.35 -24.06 -39.22
C ILE A 448 1.62 -23.59 -37.81
N ILE A 449 2.73 -24.06 -37.24
CA ILE A 449 3.11 -23.83 -35.86
C ILE A 449 4.40 -23.01 -35.89
N TYR A 450 4.37 -21.83 -35.31
CA TYR A 450 5.52 -20.90 -35.25
C TYR A 450 5.58 -20.26 -33.87
N VAL A 451 6.70 -19.61 -33.54
CA VAL A 451 6.79 -18.77 -32.33
C VAL A 451 6.54 -17.31 -32.68
N GLU A 452 5.86 -16.61 -31.78
CA GLU A 452 5.79 -15.16 -31.77
C GLU A 452 6.53 -14.63 -30.54
N ARG A 453 7.47 -13.71 -30.74
CA ARG A 453 7.99 -12.87 -29.66
C ARG A 453 6.82 -12.12 -29.01
N THR A 454 6.69 -12.19 -27.68
CA THR A 454 5.51 -11.67 -26.95
C THR A 454 5.66 -10.24 -26.44
N SER A 455 6.90 -9.75 -26.31
CA SER A 455 7.18 -8.37 -25.89
C SER A 455 6.34 -7.37 -26.71
N ALA A 456 5.59 -6.50 -26.05
CA ALA A 456 4.80 -5.46 -26.71
C ALA A 456 5.67 -4.44 -27.49
N TYR A 457 6.99 -4.46 -27.27
CA TYR A 457 7.98 -3.58 -27.91
C TYR A 457 8.78 -4.33 -28.98
N ARG A 458 8.29 -5.50 -29.39
CA ARG A 458 8.86 -6.26 -30.51
C ARG A 458 8.99 -5.40 -31.78
N GLY A 459 8.07 -4.45 -31.99
CA GLY A 459 8.08 -3.57 -33.17
C GLY A 459 7.98 -4.37 -34.48
N ILE A 460 7.35 -5.53 -34.38
CA ILE A 460 7.10 -6.46 -35.46
C ILE A 460 5.71 -7.09 -35.31
N SER A 461 5.07 -7.34 -36.44
CA SER A 461 3.83 -8.10 -36.54
C SER A 461 4.04 -9.39 -37.32
N TYR A 462 3.26 -10.40 -36.96
CA TYR A 462 3.27 -11.71 -37.61
C TYR A 462 1.98 -11.87 -38.38
N SER A 463 2.08 -12.36 -39.61
CA SER A 463 0.91 -12.81 -40.37
C SER A 463 1.21 -14.12 -41.06
N VAL A 464 0.17 -14.91 -41.29
CA VAL A 464 0.28 -16.15 -42.06
C VAL A 464 -0.47 -15.94 -43.37
N GLU A 465 0.23 -16.16 -44.48
CA GLU A 465 -0.29 -15.91 -45.82
C GLU A 465 -0.17 -17.14 -46.72
N GLN A 466 -1.00 -17.20 -47.77
CA GLN A 466 -0.94 -18.25 -48.79
C GLN A 466 -0.98 -17.72 -50.22
N THR A 467 -0.34 -18.45 -51.14
CA THR A 467 -0.41 -18.24 -52.60
C THR A 467 -0.64 -19.59 -53.32
N PRO A 468 -1.39 -19.66 -54.43
CA PRO A 468 -1.55 -20.89 -55.21
C PRO A 468 -0.27 -21.34 -55.91
N ASP A 469 0.67 -20.42 -56.20
CA ASP A 469 1.94 -20.74 -56.84
C ASP A 469 3.05 -19.73 -56.47
N LEU A 470 4.32 -20.15 -56.58
CA LEU A 470 5.51 -19.34 -56.27
C LEU A 470 5.93 -18.36 -57.39
N VAL A 471 5.15 -18.24 -58.46
CA VAL A 471 5.37 -17.27 -59.56
C VAL A 471 4.46 -16.04 -59.37
N SER A 472 3.31 -16.25 -58.71
CA SER A 472 2.38 -15.23 -58.25
C SER A 472 2.93 -14.44 -57.06
N THR A 473 2.83 -13.12 -57.12
CA THR A 473 3.10 -12.21 -55.99
C THR A 473 1.86 -11.94 -55.14
N ALA A 474 0.73 -12.60 -55.43
CA ALA A 474 -0.54 -12.40 -54.73
C ALA A 474 -0.67 -13.35 -53.53
N TRP A 475 0.01 -13.00 -52.44
CA TRP A 475 -0.18 -13.60 -51.13
C TRP A 475 -1.47 -13.10 -50.47
N THR A 476 -2.05 -13.91 -49.57
CA THR A 476 -3.25 -13.51 -48.82
C THR A 476 -3.46 -14.33 -47.54
N ALA A 477 -3.89 -13.67 -46.47
CA ALA A 477 -4.35 -14.32 -45.24
C ALA A 477 -5.75 -15.00 -45.35
N ASN A 478 -6.48 -14.84 -46.47
CA ASN A 478 -7.85 -15.35 -46.62
C ASN A 478 -7.94 -16.88 -46.49
N GLY A 479 -8.79 -17.38 -45.58
CA GLY A 479 -9.00 -18.82 -45.41
C GLY A 479 -7.93 -19.52 -44.56
N ILE A 480 -7.19 -18.74 -43.77
CA ILE A 480 -6.37 -19.20 -42.65
C ILE A 480 -7.09 -18.82 -41.34
N SER A 481 -7.02 -19.68 -40.32
CA SER A 481 -7.65 -19.45 -39.02
C SER A 481 -6.70 -19.77 -37.87
N LEU A 482 -6.56 -18.87 -36.90
CA LEU A 482 -5.92 -19.16 -35.61
C LEU A 482 -6.72 -20.26 -34.89
N VAL A 483 -6.03 -21.31 -34.43
CA VAL A 483 -6.65 -22.46 -33.71
C VAL A 483 -6.09 -22.68 -32.31
N GLY A 484 -4.95 -22.07 -31.97
CA GLY A 484 -4.41 -22.11 -30.61
C GLY A 484 -3.17 -21.26 -30.42
N GLU A 485 -2.91 -20.91 -29.15
CA GLU A 485 -1.68 -20.26 -28.68
C GLU A 485 -1.22 -20.95 -27.39
N SER A 486 0.08 -20.95 -27.10
CA SER A 486 0.61 -21.38 -25.81
C SER A 486 0.63 -20.24 -24.80
N ALA A 487 0.89 -20.57 -23.53
CA ALA A 487 1.42 -19.58 -22.59
C ALA A 487 2.81 -19.10 -23.06
N GLU A 488 3.21 -17.92 -22.61
CA GLU A 488 4.56 -17.40 -22.83
C GLU A 488 5.60 -18.25 -22.09
N VAL A 489 6.74 -18.47 -22.75
CA VAL A 489 7.98 -19.00 -22.19
C VAL A 489 9.14 -18.19 -22.78
N ASP A 490 10.00 -17.64 -21.92
CA ASP A 490 11.22 -16.92 -22.31
C ASP A 490 11.01 -15.78 -23.35
N GLY A 491 9.89 -15.05 -23.27
CA GLY A 491 9.56 -13.95 -24.19
C GLY A 491 8.98 -14.37 -25.54
N PHE A 492 8.56 -15.64 -25.67
CA PHE A 492 7.91 -16.19 -26.86
C PHE A 492 6.65 -16.99 -26.50
N LYS A 493 5.67 -17.02 -27.40
CA LYS A 493 4.53 -17.95 -27.38
C LYS A 493 4.49 -18.75 -28.67
N THR A 494 4.09 -20.01 -28.63
CA THR A 494 3.76 -20.77 -29.83
C THR A 494 2.37 -20.37 -30.34
N VAL A 495 2.24 -20.11 -31.62
CA VAL A 495 0.98 -19.80 -32.31
C VAL A 495 0.71 -20.87 -33.36
N THR A 496 -0.54 -21.31 -33.50
CA THR A 496 -0.96 -22.34 -34.45
C THR A 496 -2.08 -21.81 -35.36
N ASN A 497 -1.78 -21.70 -36.65
CA ASN A 497 -2.73 -21.29 -37.69
C ASN A 497 -3.05 -22.49 -38.58
N GLN A 498 -4.31 -22.62 -38.97
CA GLN A 498 -4.83 -23.77 -39.71
C GLN A 498 -5.36 -23.35 -41.10
N VAL A 499 -5.16 -24.22 -42.09
CA VAL A 499 -5.67 -24.04 -43.46
C VAL A 499 -6.20 -25.36 -44.03
N SER A 500 -7.38 -25.33 -44.69
CA SER A 500 -7.95 -26.52 -45.34
C SER A 500 -7.09 -27.00 -46.52
N THR A 501 -6.92 -28.32 -46.63
CA THR A 501 -6.19 -29.01 -47.71
C THR A 501 -7.06 -29.34 -48.93
N ASP A 502 -8.34 -28.95 -48.94
CA ASP A 502 -9.32 -29.31 -49.98
C ASP A 502 -9.13 -28.56 -51.32
N ALA A 503 -8.23 -27.56 -51.37
CA ALA A 503 -7.93 -26.81 -52.59
C ALA A 503 -6.61 -27.28 -53.23
N ALA A 504 -6.52 -27.16 -54.56
CA ALA A 504 -5.35 -27.59 -55.31
C ALA A 504 -4.17 -26.61 -55.15
N VAL A 505 -3.18 -27.04 -54.37
CA VAL A 505 -1.87 -26.39 -54.10
C VAL A 505 -1.98 -25.05 -53.37
N LYS A 506 -1.30 -24.99 -52.21
CA LYS A 506 -1.13 -23.81 -51.38
C LYS A 506 0.32 -23.78 -50.93
N PHE A 507 1.04 -22.72 -51.29
CA PHE A 507 2.28 -22.34 -50.63
C PHE A 507 1.91 -21.40 -49.49
N LEU A 508 2.62 -21.51 -48.38
CA LEU A 508 2.31 -20.84 -47.12
C LEU A 508 3.57 -20.16 -46.61
N ASN A 509 3.42 -18.96 -46.05
CA ASN A 509 4.49 -18.20 -45.44
C ASN A 509 4.05 -17.67 -44.08
N VAL A 510 4.99 -17.56 -43.15
CA VAL A 510 4.85 -16.71 -41.96
C VAL A 510 5.63 -15.44 -42.29
N VAL A 511 4.94 -14.32 -42.43
CA VAL A 511 5.55 -13.02 -42.71
C VAL A 511 5.78 -12.32 -41.37
N ILE A 512 7.01 -11.89 -41.13
CA ILE A 512 7.33 -10.90 -40.10
C ILE A 512 7.48 -9.55 -40.80
N GLU A 513 6.69 -8.56 -40.40
CA GLU A 513 6.83 -7.17 -40.86
C GLU A 513 7.26 -6.28 -39.69
N GLN A 514 8.08 -5.26 -39.95
CA GLN A 514 8.40 -4.22 -38.96
C GLN A 514 7.26 -3.19 -38.91
N ASP A 515 6.82 -2.83 -37.70
CA ASP A 515 5.64 -1.98 -37.45
C ASP A 515 5.91 -0.46 -37.65
#